data_AF-A0A7J7PWC1-F1
#
_entry.id   AF-A0A7J7PWC1-F1
#
_cell.length_a   1.000
_cell.length_b   1.000
_cell.length_c   1.000
_cell.angle_alpha   90.00
_cell.angle_beta   90.00
_cell.angle_gamma   90.00
#
_symmetry.space_group_name_H-M   'P 1'
#
loop_
_entity.id
_entity.type
_entity.pdbx_description
1 polymer ?
#
loop_
_entity_poly.entity_id
_entity_poly.type
_entity_poly.pdbx_seq_one_letter_code
_entity_poly.pdbx_strand_id
1 'polypeptide(L)'
;MSKGGPDGVKNWAFKDVSNAYAEGFGFQKPDVANINRWKRGLQGCFRAAILSGFTGIQILNHVDDALHTTWRNLLDFDPLARYGGFSYEDVVVRPAADALRTVTRPSTKVWFMIMGEMGRSLFRHPGSYMKLIGKYRGTLARGKVKANVKVGIALHWNKVCGNCFFMPDTRTAQQYNATYAKAFADQRDYIRGNYDLGTLKRVFEVSDVLGISHYAPMPTDALNFASFELPFMTTAFELKYWGISLKSLVQQQSKKDFLFSEVGLGAHSLMGVQLLLTCNPWLKASRTASGLSTTQRRTPGSGRTSATTARNGFTICWASCATAAAKMSRSMQLCVERWQL
;
A
#
# COMPACT_ATOMS: atom_id res chain seq x y z
N MET A 1 26.26 -0.06 -8.16
CA MET A 1 25.37 -0.30 -6.99
C MET A 1 25.83 0.61 -5.86
N SER A 2 25.01 1.58 -5.45
CA SER A 2 25.30 2.41 -4.29
C SER A 2 25.30 1.50 -3.06
N LYS A 3 26.45 1.38 -2.40
CA LYS A 3 26.48 0.92 -1.02
C LYS A 3 25.62 1.94 -0.26
N GLY A 4 24.44 1.55 0.23
CA GLY A 4 23.71 2.39 1.18
C GLY A 4 24.72 2.84 2.22
N GLY A 5 24.93 4.16 2.32
CA GLY A 5 26.05 4.70 3.07
C GLY A 5 26.10 4.09 4.47
N PRO A 6 27.29 3.78 5.01
CA PRO A 6 27.44 3.11 6.30
C PRO A 6 26.82 3.87 7.48
N ASP A 7 26.42 5.11 7.27
CA ASP A 7 26.02 6.01 8.34
C ASP A 7 24.51 5.99 8.65
N GLY A 8 23.70 5.22 7.91
CA GLY A 8 22.25 5.14 8.12
C GLY A 8 21.53 6.50 7.96
N VAL A 9 20.29 6.58 8.43
CA VAL A 9 19.54 7.84 8.47
C VAL A 9 20.17 8.75 9.54
N LYS A 10 20.51 10.00 9.17
CA LYS A 10 21.08 10.99 10.11
C LYS A 10 20.05 12.03 10.57
N ASN A 11 19.19 12.47 9.66
CA ASN A 11 18.19 13.51 9.87
C ASN A 11 16.98 13.26 8.95
N TRP A 12 15.85 13.90 9.25
CA TRP A 12 14.69 13.96 8.36
C TRP A 12 14.63 15.30 7.64
N ALA A 13 13.81 15.39 6.60
CA ALA A 13 13.41 16.64 5.99
C ALA A 13 12.03 16.52 5.35
N PHE A 14 11.38 17.64 5.06
CA PHE A 14 10.16 17.70 4.26
C PHE A 14 10.48 18.30 2.89
N LYS A 15 10.09 17.61 1.82
CA LYS A 15 10.12 18.18 0.47
C LYS A 15 8.84 18.99 0.26
N ASP A 16 8.98 20.31 0.39
CA ASP A 16 7.91 21.27 0.12
C ASP A 16 8.03 21.78 -1.31
N VAL A 17 7.25 21.21 -2.24
CA VAL A 17 7.29 21.66 -3.63
C VAL A 17 6.51 22.96 -3.86
N SER A 18 5.78 23.47 -2.86
CA SER A 18 5.12 24.78 -2.99
C SER A 18 6.08 25.95 -2.84
N ASN A 19 7.28 25.70 -2.32
CA ASN A 19 8.37 26.65 -2.29
C ASN A 19 9.50 26.13 -3.17
N ALA A 20 9.42 26.40 -4.48
CA ALA A 20 10.60 26.33 -5.33
C ALA A 20 11.53 27.47 -4.91
N TYR A 21 12.60 27.16 -4.17
CA TYR A 21 13.63 28.14 -3.87
C TYR A 21 14.47 28.36 -5.14
N ALA A 22 15.15 29.51 -5.24
CA ALA A 22 16.02 29.81 -6.38
C ALA A 22 17.11 28.74 -6.61
N GLU A 23 17.43 27.97 -5.57
CA GLU A 23 18.43 26.89 -5.57
C GLU A 23 17.81 25.47 -5.74
N GLY A 24 16.48 25.37 -5.91
CA GLY A 24 15.75 24.09 -6.04
C GLY A 24 14.67 23.88 -4.98
N PHE A 25 14.17 22.64 -4.85
CA PHE A 25 13.22 22.30 -3.79
C PHE A 25 13.91 22.34 -2.42
N GLY A 26 13.35 23.09 -1.48
CA GLY A 26 13.90 23.18 -0.14
C GLY A 26 13.50 21.96 0.69
N PHE A 27 14.50 21.32 1.29
CA PHE A 27 14.31 20.26 2.27
C PHE A 27 14.24 20.88 3.67
N GLN A 28 13.05 21.26 4.09
CA GLN A 28 12.85 21.89 5.40
C GLN A 28 13.15 20.87 6.50
N LYS A 29 14.02 21.24 7.45
CA LYS A 29 14.30 20.39 8.61
C LYS A 29 13.02 20.16 9.43
N PRO A 30 12.86 18.98 10.04
CA PRO A 30 11.76 18.73 10.95
C PRO A 30 11.90 19.66 12.16
N ASP A 31 10.82 20.38 12.43
CA ASP A 31 10.57 21.03 13.71
C ASP A 31 9.07 20.95 14.00
N VAL A 32 8.65 21.40 15.18
CA VAL A 32 7.23 21.35 15.59
C VAL A 32 6.34 22.15 14.63
N ALA A 33 6.82 23.25 14.07
CA ALA A 33 6.04 24.10 13.16
C ALA A 33 5.84 23.40 11.80
N ASN A 34 6.91 22.84 11.22
CA ASN A 34 6.90 22.14 9.95
C ASN A 34 6.10 20.83 10.03
N ILE A 35 6.27 20.05 11.10
CA ILE A 35 5.47 18.84 11.34
C ILE A 35 3.97 19.20 11.43
N ASN A 36 3.63 20.28 12.14
CA ASN A 36 2.23 20.72 12.23
C ASN A 36 1.70 21.29 10.90
N ARG A 37 2.54 21.97 10.13
CA ARG A 37 2.19 22.45 8.78
C ARG A 37 1.88 21.26 7.86
N TRP A 38 2.73 20.24 7.87
CA TRP A 38 2.52 18.98 7.14
C TRP A 38 1.20 18.30 7.54
N LYS A 39 0.98 18.11 8.84
CA LYS A 39 -0.28 17.57 9.38
C LYS A 39 -1.51 18.31 8.87
N ARG A 40 -1.49 19.65 8.86
CA ARG A 40 -2.61 20.47 8.36
C ARG A 40 -2.82 20.27 6.86
N GLY A 41 -1.75 20.14 6.09
CA GLY A 41 -1.81 19.78 4.66
C GLY A 41 -2.53 18.46 4.44
N LEU A 42 -2.08 17.39 5.12
CA LEU A 42 -2.73 16.07 5.10
C LEU A 42 -4.20 16.15 5.49
N GLN A 43 -4.52 16.88 6.56
CA GLN A 43 -5.88 17.08 7.03
C GLN A 43 -6.77 17.73 5.95
N GLY A 44 -6.25 18.75 5.25
CA GLY A 44 -6.94 19.39 4.13
C GLY A 44 -7.24 18.41 3.01
N CYS A 45 -6.26 17.61 2.60
CA CYS A 45 -6.40 16.63 1.53
C CYS A 45 -7.39 15.51 1.87
N PHE A 46 -7.30 14.95 3.07
CA PHE A 46 -8.23 13.91 3.53
C PHE A 46 -9.66 14.45 3.67
N ARG A 47 -9.82 15.69 4.17
CA ARG A 47 -11.13 16.35 4.22
C ARG A 47 -11.71 16.54 2.84
N ALA A 48 -10.91 17.02 1.88
CA ALA A 48 -11.35 17.20 0.49
C ALA A 48 -11.84 15.88 -0.11
N ALA A 49 -11.08 14.79 0.05
CA ALA A 49 -11.49 13.46 -0.41
C ALA A 49 -12.85 13.03 0.19
N ILE A 50 -13.03 13.15 1.51
CA ILE A 50 -14.29 12.77 2.17
C ILE A 50 -15.46 13.63 1.68
N LEU A 51 -15.24 14.96 1.52
CA LEU A 51 -16.28 15.86 1.02
C LEU A 51 -16.63 15.59 -0.46
N SER A 52 -15.70 15.05 -1.24
CA SER A 52 -15.94 14.56 -2.60
C SER A 52 -16.64 13.19 -2.66
N GLY A 53 -17.04 12.63 -1.51
CA GLY A 53 -17.81 11.38 -1.45
C GLY A 53 -16.97 10.11 -1.32
N PHE A 54 -15.65 10.20 -1.15
CA PHE A 54 -14.81 9.03 -0.92
C PHE A 54 -15.12 8.39 0.43
N THR A 55 -15.45 7.10 0.40
CA THR A 55 -15.75 6.30 1.59
C THR A 55 -14.55 5.51 2.09
N GLY A 56 -13.44 5.50 1.35
CA GLY A 56 -12.20 4.83 1.70
C GLY A 56 -11.00 5.76 1.58
N ILE A 57 -10.09 5.69 2.55
CA ILE A 57 -8.79 6.35 2.53
C ILE A 57 -7.72 5.30 2.78
N GLN A 58 -6.79 5.16 1.84
CA GLN A 58 -5.61 4.35 2.00
C GLN A 58 -4.39 5.27 2.16
N ILE A 59 -3.62 5.06 3.22
CA ILE A 59 -2.39 5.82 3.48
C ILE A 59 -1.21 4.88 3.41
N LEU A 60 -0.25 5.22 2.56
CA LEU A 60 1.03 4.56 2.44
C LEU A 60 2.12 5.47 2.99
N ASN A 61 2.50 5.29 4.26
CA ASN A 61 3.52 6.13 4.86
C ASN A 61 4.92 5.65 4.43
N HIS A 62 5.72 6.47 3.77
CA HIS A 62 7.12 6.16 3.46
C HIS A 62 7.99 7.41 3.52
N VAL A 63 9.30 7.22 3.40
CA VAL A 63 10.30 8.29 3.25
C VAL A 63 11.18 7.98 2.04
N ASP A 64 11.75 9.00 1.43
CA ASP A 64 12.80 8.89 0.42
C ASP A 64 14.16 9.33 0.96
N ASP A 65 15.22 8.91 0.27
CA ASP A 65 16.51 9.59 0.37
C ASP A 65 16.40 10.98 -0.28
N ALA A 66 16.72 12.03 0.46
CA ALA A 66 16.61 13.42 -0.02
C ALA A 66 17.52 13.68 -1.24
N LEU A 67 18.63 12.95 -1.35
CA LEU A 67 19.55 13.03 -2.50
C LEU A 67 19.14 12.10 -3.65
N HIS A 68 18.09 11.29 -3.47
CA HIS A 68 17.62 10.28 -4.43
C HIS A 68 18.73 9.30 -4.88
N THR A 69 19.75 9.08 -4.05
CA THR A 69 20.87 8.16 -4.31
C THR A 69 20.58 6.74 -3.82
N THR A 70 19.64 6.60 -2.89
CA THR A 70 19.25 5.33 -2.29
C THR A 70 17.74 5.17 -2.38
N TRP A 71 17.30 4.05 -2.96
CA TRP A 71 15.88 3.70 -2.97
C TRP A 71 15.37 3.43 -1.56
N ARG A 72 14.18 3.94 -1.22
CA ARG A 72 13.54 3.84 0.10
C ARG A 72 13.55 2.43 0.72
N ASN A 73 13.41 1.40 -0.12
CA ASN A 73 13.39 -0.01 0.32
C ASN A 73 14.72 -0.50 0.86
N LEU A 74 15.80 0.24 0.61
CA LEU A 74 17.16 -0.05 1.06
C LEU A 74 17.57 0.77 2.29
N LEU A 75 16.72 1.68 2.76
CA LEU A 75 16.99 2.50 3.95
C LEU A 75 16.91 1.63 5.22
N ASP A 76 17.92 1.76 6.07
CA ASP A 76 18.02 1.07 7.35
C ASP A 76 17.90 2.10 8.48
N PHE A 77 16.76 2.07 9.19
CA PHE A 77 16.49 2.93 10.34
C PHE A 77 15.49 2.25 11.26
N ASP A 78 15.56 2.50 12.57
CA ASP A 78 14.51 2.11 13.50
C ASP A 78 13.44 3.21 13.50
N PRO A 79 12.16 2.91 13.20
CA PRO A 79 11.13 3.94 13.12
C PRO A 79 10.81 4.64 14.46
N LEU A 80 11.30 4.11 15.58
CA LEU A 80 11.19 4.70 16.92
C LEU A 80 12.47 5.41 17.40
N ALA A 81 13.61 5.19 16.74
CA ALA A 81 14.85 5.90 17.04
C ALA A 81 14.77 7.36 16.58
N ARG A 82 15.49 8.25 17.27
CA ARG A 82 15.51 9.69 16.96
C ARG A 82 16.75 10.04 16.15
N TYR A 83 16.54 10.71 15.03
CA TYR A 83 17.55 11.21 14.10
C TYR A 83 17.30 12.72 13.92
N GLY A 84 18.30 13.55 14.19
CA GLY A 84 18.10 15.00 14.25
C GLY A 84 17.04 15.45 15.26
N GLY A 85 16.87 14.71 16.37
CA GLY A 85 15.91 15.01 17.43
C GLY A 85 14.49 14.48 17.21
N PHE A 86 14.18 13.86 16.07
CA PHE A 86 12.85 13.31 15.74
C PHE A 86 12.93 11.86 15.24
N SER A 87 11.89 11.07 15.47
CA SER A 87 11.73 9.73 14.90
C SER A 87 10.87 9.74 13.64
N TYR A 88 10.92 8.66 12.85
CA TYR A 88 9.98 8.44 11.74
C TYR A 88 8.52 8.53 12.21
N GLU A 89 8.24 8.04 13.42
CA GLU A 89 6.92 8.21 14.02
C GLU A 89 6.54 9.70 14.18
N ASP A 90 7.46 10.53 14.70
CA ASP A 90 7.23 11.95 14.94
C ASP A 90 6.92 12.71 13.63
N VAL A 91 7.66 12.40 12.56
CA VAL A 91 7.62 13.18 11.31
C VAL A 91 6.60 12.67 10.28
N VAL A 92 6.33 11.35 10.25
CA VAL A 92 5.48 10.74 9.22
C VAL A 92 4.21 10.15 9.81
N VAL A 93 4.34 9.16 10.69
CA VAL A 93 3.21 8.30 11.10
C VAL A 93 2.21 9.06 11.96
N ARG A 94 2.68 9.76 13.00
CA ARG A 94 1.80 10.47 13.94
C ARG A 94 1.03 11.61 13.26
N PRO A 95 1.67 12.50 12.49
CA PRO A 95 0.96 13.55 11.75
C PRO A 95 -0.13 12.99 10.83
N ALA A 96 0.15 11.91 10.10
CA ALA A 96 -0.84 11.29 9.21
C ALA A 96 -2.02 10.70 9.98
N ALA A 97 -1.77 10.01 11.08
CA ALA A 97 -2.83 9.45 11.93
C ALA A 97 -3.70 10.53 12.58
N ASP A 98 -3.10 11.61 13.09
CA ASP A 98 -3.84 12.72 13.69
C ASP A 98 -4.66 13.51 12.66
N ALA A 99 -4.12 13.71 11.46
CA ALA A 99 -4.86 14.31 10.35
C ALA A 99 -6.10 13.47 9.99
N LEU A 100 -5.95 12.15 9.87
CA LEU A 100 -7.08 11.23 9.64
C LEU A 100 -8.13 11.32 10.75
N ARG A 101 -7.73 11.21 12.02
CA ARG A 101 -8.65 11.27 13.17
C ARG A 101 -9.52 12.53 13.17
N THR A 102 -8.97 13.63 12.67
CA THR A 102 -9.65 14.92 12.66
C THR A 102 -10.77 14.98 11.62
N VAL A 103 -10.65 14.28 10.49
CA VAL A 103 -11.56 14.46 9.34
C VAL A 103 -12.45 13.26 9.04
N THR A 104 -12.04 12.08 9.48
CA THR A 104 -12.73 10.82 9.22
C THR A 104 -14.09 10.77 9.93
N ARG A 105 -15.04 10.08 9.29
CA ARG A 105 -16.41 9.86 9.78
C ARG A 105 -16.59 8.38 10.15
N PRO A 106 -17.64 8.00 10.92
CA PRO A 106 -17.89 6.58 11.22
C PRO A 106 -18.00 5.69 9.99
N SER A 107 -18.46 6.23 8.86
CA SER A 107 -18.59 5.50 7.59
C SER A 107 -17.29 5.42 6.77
N THR A 108 -16.23 6.14 7.16
CA THR A 108 -14.97 6.15 6.40
C THR A 108 -14.15 4.90 6.70
N LYS A 109 -13.82 4.11 5.67
CA LYS A 109 -12.84 3.02 5.72
C LYS A 109 -11.44 3.59 5.65
N VAL A 110 -10.55 3.09 6.50
CA VAL A 110 -9.16 3.53 6.56
C VAL A 110 -8.26 2.32 6.53
N TRP A 111 -7.37 2.27 5.53
CA TRP A 111 -6.22 1.38 5.51
C TRP A 111 -4.98 2.21 5.78
N PHE A 112 -4.43 2.09 6.98
CA PHE A 112 -3.31 2.89 7.45
C PHE A 112 -2.05 2.03 7.51
N MET A 113 -1.24 2.12 6.46
CA MET A 113 0.01 1.38 6.38
C MET A 113 1.09 2.20 7.08
N ILE A 114 1.64 1.68 8.17
CA ILE A 114 2.69 2.36 8.93
C ILE A 114 4.03 2.41 8.20
N MET A 115 4.13 1.71 7.07
CA MET A 115 5.25 1.75 6.14
C MET A 115 4.80 1.38 4.73
N GLY A 116 5.47 1.93 3.71
CA GLY A 116 5.37 1.53 2.30
C GLY A 116 6.74 1.32 1.68
N GLU A 117 6.98 0.14 1.11
CA GLU A 117 8.24 -0.23 0.45
C GLU A 117 9.51 0.04 1.28
N MET A 118 9.49 -0.16 2.60
CA MET A 118 10.65 0.05 3.48
C MET A 118 11.12 -1.28 4.08
N GLY A 119 11.30 -2.28 3.21
CA GLY A 119 11.62 -3.66 3.57
C GLY A 119 12.87 -3.79 4.43
N ARG A 120 13.96 -3.09 4.08
CA ARG A 120 15.21 -3.17 4.87
C ARG A 120 15.00 -2.75 6.32
N SER A 121 14.38 -1.60 6.55
CA SER A 121 14.03 -1.10 7.88
C SER A 121 13.06 -2.04 8.62
N LEU A 122 12.00 -2.52 7.96
CA LEU A 122 11.04 -3.46 8.57
C LEU A 122 11.72 -4.74 9.06
N PHE A 123 12.58 -5.33 8.23
CA PHE A 123 13.21 -6.61 8.53
C PHE A 123 14.26 -6.47 9.62
N ARG A 124 14.97 -5.34 9.68
CA ARG A 124 15.95 -5.04 10.74
C ARG A 124 15.30 -4.70 12.08
N HIS A 125 14.15 -4.01 12.05
CA HIS A 125 13.50 -3.47 13.25
C HIS A 125 12.04 -3.92 13.41
N PRO A 126 11.70 -5.22 13.27
CA PRO A 126 10.31 -5.67 13.20
C PRO A 126 9.53 -5.39 14.49
N GLY A 127 10.21 -5.40 15.64
CA GLY A 127 9.61 -5.06 16.94
C GLY A 127 9.11 -3.62 17.03
N SER A 128 9.84 -2.67 16.45
CA SER A 128 9.45 -1.25 16.43
C SER A 128 8.23 -1.02 15.53
N TYR A 129 8.17 -1.67 14.36
CA TYR A 129 6.98 -1.66 13.52
C TYR A 129 5.78 -2.31 14.21
N MET A 130 5.96 -3.44 14.89
CA MET A 130 4.90 -4.10 15.67
C MET A 130 4.30 -3.17 16.74
N LYS A 131 5.15 -2.42 17.46
CA LYS A 131 4.71 -1.39 18.42
C LYS A 131 3.88 -0.30 17.75
N LEU A 132 4.32 0.20 16.59
CA LEU A 132 3.57 1.20 15.81
C LEU A 132 2.21 0.67 15.35
N ILE A 133 2.12 -0.57 14.86
CA ILE A 133 0.83 -1.18 14.48
C ILE A 133 -0.14 -1.16 15.67
N GLY A 134 0.30 -1.66 16.84
CA GLY A 134 -0.53 -1.69 18.04
C GLY A 134 -0.97 -0.29 18.50
N LYS A 135 -0.02 0.65 18.54
CA LYS A 135 -0.27 2.04 18.94
C LYS A 135 -1.26 2.75 18.03
N TYR A 136 -1.09 2.64 16.71
CA TYR A 136 -1.95 3.34 15.75
C TYR A 136 -3.29 2.66 15.53
N ARG A 137 -3.38 1.34 15.73
CA ARG A 137 -4.67 0.66 15.85
C ARG A 137 -5.49 1.27 16.99
N GLY A 138 -4.92 1.35 18.19
CA GLY A 138 -5.60 1.95 19.34
C GLY A 138 -5.88 3.46 19.19
N THR A 139 -4.98 4.20 18.56
CA THR A 139 -5.11 5.65 18.37
C THR A 139 -6.21 6.01 17.37
N LEU A 140 -6.25 5.31 16.23
CA LEU A 140 -7.29 5.50 15.23
C LEU A 140 -8.63 4.92 15.68
N ALA A 141 -8.62 3.81 16.45
CA ALA A 141 -9.82 3.26 17.07
C ALA A 141 -10.39 4.16 18.18
N ARG A 142 -9.63 5.04 18.85
CA ARG A 142 -10.22 5.96 19.84
C ARG A 142 -11.01 7.13 19.20
N GLY A 143 -11.01 7.25 17.88
CA GLY A 143 -11.75 8.28 17.14
C GLY A 143 -13.17 7.88 16.74
N LYS A 144 -13.79 8.70 15.88
CA LYS A 144 -15.14 8.47 15.33
C LYS A 144 -15.24 7.25 14.40
N VAL A 145 -14.13 6.56 14.12
CA VAL A 145 -13.98 5.58 13.02
C VAL A 145 -13.87 4.13 13.51
N LYS A 146 -14.15 3.86 14.80
CA LYS A 146 -13.85 2.61 15.54
C LYS A 146 -13.88 1.31 14.74
N ALA A 147 -14.90 1.07 13.92
CA ALA A 147 -15.11 -0.20 13.24
C ALA A 147 -14.43 -0.33 11.87
N ASN A 148 -13.90 0.76 11.31
CA ASN A 148 -13.52 0.84 9.89
C ASN A 148 -12.04 1.16 9.67
N VAL A 149 -11.18 0.90 10.66
CA VAL A 149 -9.73 1.12 10.54
C VAL A 149 -8.99 -0.20 10.52
N LYS A 150 -8.10 -0.36 9.54
CA LYS A 150 -7.13 -1.44 9.42
C LYS A 150 -5.73 -0.83 9.47
N VAL A 151 -4.84 -1.38 10.28
CA VAL A 151 -3.45 -0.91 10.39
C VAL A 151 -2.51 -2.03 9.99
N GLY A 152 -1.52 -1.73 9.15
CA GLY A 152 -0.61 -2.76 8.66
C GLY A 152 0.59 -2.21 7.93
N ILE A 153 1.11 -2.98 6.99
CA ILE A 153 2.36 -2.70 6.25
C ILE A 153 2.14 -2.93 4.76
N ALA A 154 2.98 -2.32 3.92
CA ALA A 154 2.92 -2.50 2.48
C ALA A 154 4.30 -2.73 1.87
N LEU A 155 4.54 -3.92 1.34
CA LEU A 155 5.84 -4.31 0.82
C LEU A 155 6.03 -3.87 -0.63
N HIS A 156 7.28 -3.76 -1.06
CA HIS A 156 7.57 -3.81 -2.49
C HIS A 156 7.37 -5.24 -3.00
N TRP A 157 6.85 -5.42 -4.22
CA TRP A 157 6.52 -6.75 -4.75
C TRP A 157 7.71 -7.69 -4.97
N ASN A 158 8.91 -7.12 -5.10
CA ASN A 158 10.17 -7.85 -5.09
C ASN A 158 11.12 -7.21 -4.06
N LYS A 159 12.20 -7.92 -3.73
CA LYS A 159 13.15 -7.46 -2.71
C LYS A 159 12.39 -7.07 -1.45
N VAL A 160 11.52 -7.94 -0.95
CA VAL A 160 10.56 -7.65 0.15
C VAL A 160 11.27 -7.20 1.43
N CYS A 161 12.52 -7.60 1.57
CA CYS A 161 13.43 -7.30 2.67
C CYS A 161 14.43 -6.17 2.33
N GLY A 162 14.29 -5.51 1.18
CA GLY A 162 15.27 -4.59 0.63
C GLY A 162 16.54 -5.30 0.17
N ASN A 163 17.67 -4.94 0.77
CA ASN A 163 19.00 -5.51 0.54
C ASN A 163 19.51 -6.31 1.75
N CYS A 164 18.69 -7.13 2.41
CA CYS A 164 19.14 -7.98 3.53
C CYS A 164 20.37 -8.84 3.19
N PHE A 165 20.55 -9.14 1.91
CA PHE A 165 21.73 -9.79 1.38
C PHE A 165 22.01 -9.27 -0.04
N PHE A 166 23.23 -9.50 -0.52
CA PHE A 166 23.61 -9.16 -1.89
C PHE A 166 22.81 -10.01 -2.88
N MET A 167 22.13 -9.33 -3.81
CA MET A 167 21.41 -9.93 -4.92
C MET A 167 22.00 -9.37 -6.22
N PRO A 168 22.65 -10.20 -7.06
CA PRO A 168 23.12 -9.73 -8.35
C PRO A 168 21.93 -9.36 -9.25
N ASP A 169 22.20 -8.55 -10.27
CA ASP A 169 21.17 -8.14 -11.22
C ASP A 169 20.67 -9.34 -12.03
N THR A 170 19.35 -9.43 -12.19
CA THR A 170 18.69 -10.52 -12.94
C THR A 170 17.73 -9.95 -13.96
N ARG A 171 17.60 -10.59 -15.13
CA ARG A 171 16.77 -10.09 -16.24
C ARG A 171 15.42 -10.78 -16.37
N THR A 172 15.27 -11.97 -15.77
CA THR A 172 14.02 -12.74 -15.83
C THR A 172 13.57 -13.17 -14.43
N ALA A 173 12.27 -13.46 -14.28
CA ALA A 173 11.70 -13.94 -13.02
C ALA A 173 12.31 -15.28 -12.58
N GLN A 174 12.62 -16.18 -13.53
CA GLN A 174 13.25 -17.46 -13.27
C GLN A 174 14.68 -17.27 -12.73
N GLN A 175 15.46 -16.39 -13.36
CA GLN A 175 16.80 -16.03 -12.89
C GLN A 175 16.73 -15.39 -11.50
N TYR A 176 15.76 -14.50 -11.28
CA TYR A 176 15.53 -13.87 -9.97
C TYR A 176 15.32 -14.91 -8.88
N ASN A 177 14.37 -15.83 -9.07
CA ASN A 177 14.04 -16.85 -8.07
C ASN A 177 15.22 -17.80 -7.78
N ALA A 178 15.92 -18.27 -8.81
CA ALA A 178 17.08 -19.14 -8.64
C ALA A 178 18.22 -18.42 -7.90
N THR A 179 18.50 -17.18 -8.28
CA THR A 179 19.50 -16.32 -7.63
C THR A 179 19.15 -16.06 -6.17
N TYR A 180 17.89 -15.73 -5.88
CA TYR A 180 17.42 -15.46 -4.53
C TYR A 180 17.55 -16.69 -3.64
N ALA A 181 17.10 -17.86 -4.11
CA ALA A 181 17.21 -19.12 -3.39
C ALA A 181 18.66 -19.42 -3.03
N LYS A 182 19.57 -19.27 -3.99
CA LYS A 182 21.00 -19.48 -3.77
C LYS A 182 21.57 -18.47 -2.79
N ALA A 183 21.35 -17.17 -3.01
CA ALA A 183 21.88 -16.10 -2.17
C ALA A 183 21.41 -16.22 -0.72
N PHE A 184 20.13 -16.57 -0.50
CA PHE A 184 19.58 -16.81 0.83
C PHE A 184 20.21 -18.05 1.49
N ALA A 185 20.40 -19.14 0.73
CA ALA A 185 21.04 -20.34 1.25
C ALA A 185 22.50 -20.09 1.65
N ASP A 186 23.26 -19.40 0.80
CA ASP A 186 24.66 -19.04 1.04
C ASP A 186 24.83 -18.13 2.28
N GLN A 187 23.82 -17.31 2.60
CA GLN A 187 23.86 -16.34 3.72
C GLN A 187 22.95 -16.72 4.88
N ARG A 188 22.50 -17.99 4.96
CA ARG A 188 21.51 -18.43 5.94
C ARG A 188 21.93 -18.16 7.38
N ASP A 189 23.19 -18.43 7.72
CA ASP A 189 23.68 -18.26 9.09
C ASP A 189 23.79 -16.78 9.45
N TYR A 190 24.24 -15.94 8.51
CA TYR A 190 24.18 -14.48 8.67
C TYR A 190 22.75 -14.02 8.94
N ILE A 191 21.79 -14.48 8.13
CA ILE A 191 20.38 -14.10 8.27
C ILE A 191 19.83 -14.53 9.64
N ARG A 192 20.09 -15.78 10.06
CA ARG A 192 19.64 -16.28 11.38
C ARG A 192 20.27 -15.53 12.55
N GLY A 193 21.53 -15.11 12.43
CA GLY A 193 22.22 -14.37 13.47
C GLY A 193 21.88 -12.88 13.55
N ASN A 194 21.35 -12.28 12.47
CA ASN A 194 21.16 -10.83 12.37
C ASN A 194 19.70 -10.37 12.32
N TYR A 195 18.74 -11.29 12.22
CA TYR A 195 17.33 -10.97 12.06
C TYR A 195 16.47 -11.74 13.06
N ASP A 196 15.57 -11.03 13.74
CA ASP A 196 14.55 -11.63 14.62
C ASP A 196 13.40 -12.17 13.77
N LEU A 197 13.58 -13.39 13.23
CA LEU A 197 12.60 -14.05 12.37
C LEU A 197 11.25 -14.29 13.08
N GLY A 198 11.27 -14.50 14.40
CA GLY A 198 10.06 -14.71 15.20
C GLY A 198 9.22 -13.44 15.28
N THR A 199 9.85 -12.31 15.64
CA THR A 199 9.15 -11.02 15.68
C THR A 199 8.79 -10.53 14.28
N LEU A 200 9.63 -10.80 13.28
CA LEU A 200 9.30 -10.54 11.89
C LEU A 200 8.02 -11.27 11.49
N LYS A 201 7.90 -12.58 11.72
CA LYS A 201 6.65 -13.30 11.44
C LYS A 201 5.45 -12.70 12.17
N ARG A 202 5.62 -12.38 13.46
CA ARG A 202 4.57 -11.75 14.28
C ARG A 202 4.10 -10.41 13.72
N VAL A 203 4.97 -9.58 13.13
CA VAL A 203 4.55 -8.27 12.57
C VAL A 203 3.52 -8.44 11.45
N PHE A 204 3.69 -9.45 10.60
CA PHE A 204 2.72 -9.80 9.56
C PHE A 204 1.44 -10.39 10.16
N GLU A 205 1.57 -11.24 11.18
CA GLU A 205 0.43 -11.87 11.87
C GLU A 205 -0.43 -10.85 12.63
N VAL A 206 0.14 -9.78 13.18
CA VAL A 206 -0.65 -8.74 13.86
C VAL A 206 -1.18 -7.67 12.91
N SER A 207 -0.69 -7.54 11.68
CA SER A 207 -1.15 -6.52 10.72
C SER A 207 -2.61 -6.78 10.28
N ASP A 208 -3.49 -5.78 10.29
CA ASP A 208 -4.88 -5.94 9.83
C ASP A 208 -5.02 -5.85 8.31
N VAL A 209 -4.00 -5.28 7.65
CA VAL A 209 -3.92 -5.12 6.20
C VAL A 209 -2.49 -5.39 5.73
N LEU A 210 -2.35 -6.03 4.57
CA LEU A 210 -1.09 -6.20 3.87
C LEU A 210 -1.20 -5.58 2.48
N GLY A 211 -0.35 -4.59 2.21
CA GLY A 211 -0.17 -4.00 0.89
C GLY A 211 0.98 -4.64 0.12
N ILE A 212 0.87 -4.67 -1.21
CA ILE A 212 2.00 -4.89 -2.11
C ILE A 212 2.00 -3.78 -3.15
N SER A 213 3.10 -3.03 -3.27
CA SER A 213 3.29 -2.11 -4.39
C SER A 213 3.71 -2.89 -5.62
N HIS A 214 3.15 -2.52 -6.75
CA HIS A 214 3.27 -3.23 -8.00
C HIS A 214 3.56 -2.28 -9.14
N TYR A 215 4.59 -2.61 -9.92
CA TYR A 215 4.82 -2.00 -11.21
C TYR A 215 4.88 -3.08 -12.27
N ALA A 216 3.77 -3.27 -12.99
CA ALA A 216 3.72 -4.24 -14.06
C ALA A 216 4.57 -3.73 -15.23
N PRO A 217 5.33 -4.62 -15.91
CA PRO A 217 5.73 -4.30 -17.27
C PRO A 217 4.48 -3.96 -18.07
N MET A 218 4.56 -2.94 -18.91
CA MET A 218 3.43 -2.59 -19.78
C MET A 218 3.10 -3.81 -20.64
N PRO A 219 1.89 -4.39 -20.52
CA PRO A 219 1.54 -5.54 -21.33
C PRO A 219 1.59 -5.12 -22.80
N THR A 220 2.09 -6.01 -23.67
CA THR A 220 2.10 -5.78 -25.12
C THR A 220 0.70 -5.83 -25.71
N ASP A 221 -0.21 -6.54 -25.03
CA ASP A 221 -1.59 -6.75 -25.45
C ASP A 221 -2.57 -6.03 -24.47
N ALA A 222 -3.48 -6.77 -23.84
CA ALA A 222 -4.48 -6.24 -22.91
C ALA A 222 -4.05 -6.35 -21.44
N LEU A 223 -4.31 -5.29 -20.66
CA LEU A 223 -4.21 -5.33 -19.19
C LEU A 223 -5.27 -6.28 -18.63
N ASN A 224 -4.83 -7.37 -18.01
CA ASN A 224 -5.71 -8.36 -17.40
C ASN A 224 -5.18 -8.81 -16.03
N PHE A 225 -5.96 -9.62 -15.30
CA PHE A 225 -5.57 -10.06 -13.96
C PHE A 225 -4.26 -10.85 -13.91
N ALA A 226 -3.89 -11.57 -14.97
CA ALA A 226 -2.63 -12.31 -15.02
C ALA A 226 -1.42 -11.35 -14.99
N SER A 227 -1.58 -10.10 -15.46
CA SER A 227 -0.54 -9.06 -15.35
C SER A 227 -0.16 -8.75 -13.89
N PHE A 228 -1.03 -9.08 -12.93
CA PHE A 228 -0.84 -8.86 -11.49
C PHE A 228 -0.37 -10.11 -10.74
N GLU A 229 -0.27 -11.26 -11.40
CA GLU A 229 0.09 -12.53 -10.76
C GLU A 229 1.57 -12.58 -10.36
N LEU A 230 2.48 -12.12 -11.24
CA LEU A 230 3.92 -12.13 -10.99
C LEU A 230 4.32 -11.43 -9.67
N PRO A 231 3.84 -10.21 -9.35
CA PRO A 231 4.09 -9.53 -8.07
C PRO A 231 3.70 -10.35 -6.85
N PHE A 232 2.50 -10.95 -6.91
CA PHE A 232 1.96 -11.75 -5.83
C PHE A 232 2.81 -13.01 -5.63
N MET A 233 3.15 -13.69 -6.72
CA MET A 233 3.97 -14.90 -6.70
C MET A 233 5.41 -14.62 -6.25
N THR A 234 5.99 -13.49 -6.67
CA THR A 234 7.35 -13.08 -6.26
C THR A 234 7.38 -12.75 -4.77
N THR A 235 6.45 -11.94 -4.28
CA THR A 235 6.33 -11.64 -2.85
C THR A 235 6.12 -12.92 -2.02
N ALA A 236 5.23 -13.80 -2.46
CA ALA A 236 5.00 -15.08 -1.78
C ALA A 236 6.24 -15.96 -1.75
N PHE A 237 6.98 -16.02 -2.86
CA PHE A 237 8.22 -16.77 -2.99
C PHE A 237 9.27 -16.26 -2.01
N GLU A 238 9.50 -14.95 -1.97
CA GLU A 238 10.48 -14.35 -1.06
C GLU A 238 10.09 -14.56 0.40
N LEU A 239 8.85 -14.21 0.78
CA LEU A 239 8.36 -14.33 2.16
C LEU A 239 8.47 -15.76 2.71
N LYS A 240 8.35 -16.79 1.86
CA LYS A 240 8.54 -18.18 2.26
C LYS A 240 9.92 -18.43 2.87
N TYR A 241 10.99 -17.83 2.34
CA TYR A 241 12.35 -17.97 2.90
C TYR A 241 12.48 -17.34 4.29
N TRP A 242 11.64 -16.35 4.59
CA TRP A 242 11.53 -15.70 5.89
C TRP A 242 10.52 -16.39 6.83
N GLY A 243 10.02 -17.57 6.47
CA GLY A 243 9.07 -18.33 7.28
C GLY A 243 7.65 -17.72 7.30
N ILE A 244 7.32 -16.86 6.34
CA ILE A 244 6.04 -16.18 6.23
C ILE A 244 5.26 -16.74 5.05
N SER A 245 4.10 -17.32 5.33
CA SER A 245 3.18 -17.83 4.29
C SER A 245 2.22 -16.72 3.86
N LEU A 246 2.48 -16.09 2.71
CA LEU A 246 1.55 -15.08 2.16
C LEU A 246 0.16 -15.67 1.98
N LYS A 247 0.07 -16.92 1.50
CA LYS A 247 -1.19 -17.67 1.37
C LYS A 247 -1.96 -17.69 2.69
N SER A 248 -1.32 -18.04 3.79
CA SER A 248 -1.97 -18.08 5.11
C SER A 248 -2.39 -16.70 5.62
N LEU A 249 -1.70 -15.63 5.18
CA LEU A 249 -2.05 -14.26 5.52
C LEU A 249 -3.24 -13.73 4.72
N VAL A 250 -3.50 -14.21 3.50
CA VAL A 250 -4.54 -13.66 2.61
C VAL A 250 -5.73 -14.60 2.35
N GLN A 251 -5.68 -15.83 2.84
CA GLN A 251 -6.79 -16.77 2.75
C GLN A 251 -8.05 -16.20 3.42
N GLN A 252 -9.24 -16.54 2.90
CA GLN A 252 -10.54 -16.01 3.34
C GLN A 252 -10.81 -16.06 4.86
N GLN A 253 -10.13 -16.97 5.57
CA GLN A 253 -10.24 -17.11 7.03
C GLN A 253 -9.43 -16.06 7.80
N SER A 254 -8.38 -15.48 7.18
CA SER A 254 -7.69 -14.33 7.74
C SER A 254 -8.62 -13.12 7.56
N LYS A 255 -9.00 -12.47 8.65
CA LYS A 255 -9.78 -11.21 8.59
C LYS A 255 -8.95 -10.02 8.07
N LYS A 256 -7.84 -10.31 7.37
CA LYS A 256 -6.85 -9.35 6.89
C LYS A 256 -7.25 -8.89 5.50
N ASP A 257 -7.16 -7.60 5.29
CA ASP A 257 -7.35 -7.05 3.96
C ASP A 257 -6.03 -7.19 3.19
N PHE A 258 -6.13 -7.56 1.92
CA PHE A 258 -5.00 -7.58 1.00
C PHE A 258 -5.23 -6.55 -0.09
N LEU A 259 -4.24 -5.71 -0.35
CA LEU A 259 -4.34 -4.59 -1.28
C LEU A 259 -3.12 -4.52 -2.19
N PHE A 260 -3.33 -4.17 -3.46
CA PHE A 260 -2.25 -3.61 -4.27
C PHE A 260 -2.11 -2.15 -3.85
N SER A 261 -1.10 -1.86 -3.03
CA SER A 261 -1.00 -0.56 -2.37
C SER A 261 -0.62 0.56 -3.33
N GLU A 262 0.13 0.21 -4.36
CA GLU A 262 0.47 1.05 -5.50
C GLU A 262 0.43 0.18 -6.74
N VAL A 263 -0.11 0.70 -7.83
CA VAL A 263 -0.09 0.04 -9.14
C VAL A 263 0.36 1.07 -10.16
N GLY A 264 1.46 0.76 -10.85
CA GLY A 264 1.92 1.49 -12.01
C GLY A 264 2.13 0.57 -13.21
N LEU A 265 1.99 1.13 -14.41
CA LEU A 265 2.39 0.48 -15.65
C LEU A 265 3.69 1.10 -16.14
N GLY A 266 4.68 0.27 -16.44
CA GLY A 266 5.91 0.70 -17.09
C GLY A 266 6.83 1.56 -16.22
N ALA A 267 7.37 1.00 -15.13
CA ALA A 267 8.30 1.65 -14.19
C ALA A 267 9.58 2.32 -14.77
N HIS A 268 9.72 2.38 -16.10
CA HIS A 268 10.84 3.02 -16.79
C HIS A 268 10.44 4.18 -17.72
N SER A 269 9.15 4.46 -17.95
CA SER A 269 8.78 5.69 -18.65
C SER A 269 8.64 6.83 -17.63
N LEU A 270 9.31 7.96 -17.90
CA LEU A 270 9.30 9.20 -17.11
C LEU A 270 7.90 9.84 -16.92
N MET A 271 6.82 9.14 -17.29
CA MET A 271 5.43 9.61 -17.26
C MET A 271 4.51 8.58 -16.60
N GLY A 272 4.94 7.99 -15.49
CA GLY A 272 4.08 7.13 -14.68
C GLY A 272 2.90 7.92 -14.09
N VAL A 273 1.71 7.78 -14.68
CA VAL A 273 0.46 8.23 -14.04
C VAL A 273 0.17 7.25 -12.89
N GLN A 274 0.40 7.69 -11.65
CA GLN A 274 0.02 6.92 -10.47
C GLN A 274 -1.50 7.04 -10.26
N LEU A 275 -2.24 6.15 -10.92
CA LEU A 275 -3.69 6.08 -10.81
C LEU A 275 -4.06 5.25 -9.57
N LEU A 276 -4.21 5.91 -8.42
CA LEU A 276 -4.69 5.27 -7.19
C LEU A 276 -6.22 5.06 -7.27
N LEU A 277 -6.68 4.12 -8.09
CA LEU A 277 -8.08 3.65 -8.09
C LEU A 277 -8.20 2.41 -7.22
N THR A 278 -8.56 2.57 -5.95
CA THR A 278 -9.07 1.42 -5.17
C THR A 278 -10.54 1.19 -5.55
N CYS A 279 -10.78 0.60 -6.72
CA CYS A 279 -12.07 -0.04 -7.01
C CYS A 279 -12.05 -1.40 -6.31
N ASN A 280 -12.82 -1.56 -5.23
CA ASN A 280 -12.95 -2.84 -4.54
C ASN A 280 -14.29 -3.51 -4.95
N PRO A 281 -14.34 -4.32 -6.02
CA PRO A 281 -15.56 -5.02 -6.43
C PRO A 281 -15.87 -6.26 -5.56
N TRP A 282 -15.07 -6.58 -4.55
CA TRP A 282 -15.18 -7.86 -3.82
C TRP A 282 -16.26 -7.94 -2.73
N LEU A 283 -17.16 -6.94 -2.63
CA LEU A 283 -18.21 -6.93 -1.61
C LEU A 283 -19.61 -6.75 -2.23
N LYS A 284 -20.13 -7.83 -2.85
CA LYS A 284 -21.51 -8.33 -2.71
C LYS A 284 -21.79 -9.46 -3.72
N ALA A 285 -21.43 -10.69 -3.34
CA ALA A 285 -22.19 -11.86 -3.77
C ALA A 285 -23.11 -12.27 -2.60
N SER A 286 -24.15 -11.48 -2.33
CA SER A 286 -25.20 -11.90 -1.41
C SER A 286 -26.10 -12.90 -2.13
N ARG A 287 -26.08 -14.16 -1.68
CA ARG A 287 -27.07 -15.17 -2.05
C ARG A 287 -28.46 -14.66 -1.66
N THR A 288 -29.28 -14.25 -2.64
CA THR A 288 -30.73 -14.28 -2.50
C THR A 288 -31.20 -15.67 -2.89
N ALA A 289 -31.29 -16.55 -1.90
CA ALA A 289 -32.10 -17.75 -2.03
C ALA A 289 -33.57 -17.32 -1.84
N SER A 290 -34.25 -16.96 -2.93
CA SER A 290 -35.71 -16.84 -2.93
C SER A 290 -36.28 -18.21 -3.27
N GLY A 291 -36.76 -18.90 -2.24
CA GLY A 291 -37.71 -19.99 -2.40
C GLY A 291 -38.99 -19.45 -3.02
N LEU A 292 -39.48 -20.11 -4.06
CA LEU A 292 -40.82 -19.93 -4.60
C LEU A 292 -41.37 -21.31 -4.95
N SER A 293 -42.08 -21.86 -3.97
CA SER A 293 -43.12 -22.85 -4.17
C SER A 293 -44.24 -22.19 -4.99
N THR A 294 -44.53 -22.70 -6.18
CA THR A 294 -45.83 -22.47 -6.80
C THR A 294 -46.29 -23.70 -7.57
N THR A 295 -47.28 -24.35 -7.00
CA THR A 295 -48.20 -25.28 -7.64
C THR A 295 -48.85 -24.60 -8.85
N GLN A 296 -48.78 -25.20 -10.05
CA GLN A 296 -49.62 -24.74 -11.17
C GLN A 296 -50.17 -25.92 -11.98
N ARG A 297 -51.51 -25.90 -12.08
CA ARG A 297 -52.39 -26.80 -12.83
C ARG A 297 -52.08 -26.79 -14.33
N ARG A 298 -52.24 -27.97 -14.95
CA ARG A 298 -52.25 -28.18 -16.41
C ARG A 298 -53.58 -27.79 -17.03
N THR A 299 -53.53 -27.06 -18.15
CA THR A 299 -54.47 -27.18 -19.29
C THR A 299 -53.71 -26.93 -20.59
N PRO A 300 -54.09 -27.56 -21.73
CA PRO A 300 -53.35 -27.49 -22.98
C PRO A 300 -53.95 -26.44 -23.94
N GLY A 301 -53.10 -25.65 -24.58
CA GLY A 301 -53.51 -24.67 -25.58
C GLY A 301 -52.33 -24.24 -26.45
N SER A 302 -52.50 -24.41 -27.75
CA SER A 302 -51.56 -24.23 -28.85
C SER A 302 -50.98 -22.83 -29.02
N GLY A 303 -49.74 -22.76 -29.53
CA GLY A 303 -49.38 -21.77 -30.55
C GLY A 303 -48.19 -20.84 -30.26
N ARG A 304 -47.28 -20.82 -31.23
CA ARG A 304 -46.22 -19.82 -31.53
C ARG A 304 -44.95 -19.85 -30.69
N THR A 305 -43.92 -20.39 -31.34
CA THR A 305 -42.50 -20.13 -31.14
C THR A 305 -42.15 -18.66 -31.38
N SER A 306 -41.69 -17.96 -30.35
CA SER A 306 -40.86 -16.76 -30.49
C SER A 306 -39.58 -16.92 -29.68
N ALA A 307 -38.45 -16.93 -30.38
CA ALA A 307 -37.13 -16.94 -29.79
C ALA A 307 -36.87 -15.57 -29.14
N THR A 308 -36.93 -15.51 -27.81
CA THR A 308 -36.54 -14.32 -27.06
C THR A 308 -35.10 -14.49 -26.59
N THR A 309 -34.16 -13.96 -27.36
CA THR A 309 -32.76 -13.90 -26.99
C THR A 309 -32.61 -12.87 -25.86
N ALA A 310 -32.45 -13.33 -24.62
CA ALA A 310 -32.11 -12.49 -23.48
C ALA A 310 -30.70 -11.90 -23.69
N ARG A 311 -30.62 -10.63 -24.08
CA ARG A 311 -29.38 -9.84 -24.02
C ARG A 311 -29.16 -9.43 -22.56
N ASN A 312 -28.25 -10.12 -21.87
CA ASN A 312 -27.67 -9.63 -20.63
C ASN A 312 -26.78 -8.42 -20.95
N GLY A 313 -27.39 -7.24 -21.00
CA GLY A 313 -26.68 -5.96 -21.12
C GLY A 313 -26.10 -5.56 -19.77
N PHE A 314 -24.77 -5.63 -19.64
CA PHE A 314 -24.02 -4.95 -18.59
C PHE A 314 -23.75 -3.51 -19.04
N THR A 315 -24.44 -2.55 -18.44
CA THR A 315 -24.10 -1.13 -18.57
C THR A 315 -23.27 -0.72 -17.37
N ILE A 316 -21.95 -0.66 -17.53
CA ILE A 316 -21.03 -0.12 -16.52
C ILE A 316 -21.05 1.41 -16.67
N CYS A 317 -21.46 2.13 -15.61
CA CYS A 317 -21.40 3.59 -15.52
C CYS A 317 -19.95 4.09 -15.56
N TRP A 318 -19.40 4.32 -16.77
CA TRP A 318 -18.07 4.92 -16.97
C TRP A 318 -18.10 6.46 -16.97
N ALA A 319 -19.23 7.07 -17.34
CA ALA A 319 -19.29 8.51 -17.61
C ALA A 319 -19.21 9.40 -16.35
N SER A 320 -19.76 8.96 -15.20
CA SER A 320 -19.76 9.78 -13.96
C SER A 320 -18.43 9.74 -13.20
N CYS A 321 -17.59 8.72 -13.41
CA CYS A 321 -16.26 8.64 -12.81
C CYS A 321 -15.25 9.56 -13.50
N ALA A 322 -15.33 9.76 -14.82
CA ALA A 322 -14.36 10.56 -15.57
C ALA A 322 -14.43 12.06 -15.21
N THR A 323 -15.63 12.63 -15.04
CA THR A 323 -15.80 14.05 -14.72
C THR A 323 -15.42 14.37 -13.26
N ALA A 324 -15.70 13.45 -12.33
CA ALA A 324 -15.23 13.54 -10.96
C ALA A 324 -13.70 13.39 -10.89
N ALA A 325 -13.12 12.41 -11.60
CA ALA A 325 -11.68 12.19 -11.67
C ALA A 325 -10.92 13.38 -12.31
N ALA A 326 -11.49 14.09 -13.27
CA ALA A 326 -10.85 15.26 -13.91
C ALA A 326 -10.84 16.51 -13.01
N LYS A 327 -11.95 16.84 -12.33
CA LYS A 327 -11.98 17.93 -11.33
C LYS A 327 -11.16 17.59 -10.07
N MET A 328 -11.11 16.30 -9.73
CA MET A 328 -10.28 15.79 -8.64
C MET A 328 -8.81 15.71 -8.98
N SER A 329 -8.43 15.36 -10.22
CA SER A 329 -7.03 15.25 -10.64
C SER A 329 -6.30 16.54 -10.28
N ARG A 330 -6.84 17.72 -10.59
CA ARG A 330 -6.21 18.97 -10.16
C ARG A 330 -6.11 19.13 -8.64
N SER A 331 -7.18 18.84 -7.88
CA SER A 331 -7.19 19.08 -6.43
C SER A 331 -6.38 18.05 -5.63
N MET A 332 -6.35 16.78 -6.07
CA MET A 332 -5.58 15.69 -5.46
C MET A 332 -4.13 15.68 -5.94
N GLN A 333 -3.85 15.99 -7.21
CA GLN A 333 -2.48 16.12 -7.72
C GLN A 333 -1.77 17.30 -7.04
N LEU A 334 -2.47 18.43 -6.84
CA LEU A 334 -1.96 19.53 -5.99
C LEU A 334 -1.79 19.13 -4.50
N CYS A 335 -2.37 18.04 -4.05
CA CYS A 335 -2.22 17.53 -2.68
C CYS A 335 -1.03 16.55 -2.55
N VAL A 336 -0.85 15.68 -3.55
CA VAL A 336 0.22 14.67 -3.63
C VAL A 336 1.55 15.30 -4.05
N GLU A 337 1.53 16.21 -5.03
CA GLU A 337 2.75 16.89 -5.46
C GLU A 337 3.25 17.81 -4.34
N ARG A 338 2.35 18.55 -3.68
CA ARG A 338 2.70 19.61 -2.72
C ARG A 338 3.57 19.14 -1.54
N TRP A 339 3.56 17.85 -1.24
CA TRP A 339 4.25 17.33 -0.09
C TRP A 339 4.76 15.90 -0.33
N GLN A 340 6.07 15.78 -0.46
CA GLN A 340 6.79 14.51 -0.43
C GLN A 340 7.72 14.52 0.79
N LEU A 341 8.03 13.34 1.32
CA LEU A 341 8.85 13.15 2.51
C LEU A 341 10.16 12.46 2.17
#